data_AF-Q07J88-F1
#
_entry.id   AF-Q07J88-F1
#
_cell.length_a   1.000
_cell.length_b   1.000
_cell.length_c   1.000
_cell.angle_alpha   90.00
_cell.angle_beta   90.00
_cell.angle_gamma   90.00
#
_symmetry.space_group_name_H-M   'P 1'
#
loop_
_entity.id
_entity.type
_entity.pdbx_description
1 polymer ?
#
loop_
_entity_poly.entity_id
_entity_poly.type
_entity_poly.pdbx_seq_one_letter_code
_entity_poly.pdbx_strand_id
1 'polypeptide(L)'
;MPIRHDSVVDDLMRTQPATIRTFLDFRMGCCGCPIATFHTVDDACREHDVDRDVFLVALRDAMADQDSPGASESHEPASASATNA
;
A
#
# COMPACT_ATOMS: atom_id res chain seq x y z
N MET A 1 -3.62 10.76 -7.83
CA MET A 1 -2.72 11.53 -6.95
C MET A 1 -1.33 10.95 -7.13
N PRO A 2 -0.25 11.75 -7.33
CA PRO A 2 1.07 11.18 -7.54
C PRO A 2 1.62 10.56 -6.25
N ILE A 3 2.13 9.33 -6.30
CA ILE A 3 2.84 8.70 -5.17
C ILE A 3 4.13 9.48 -4.90
N ARG A 4 4.33 9.83 -3.63
CA ARG A 4 5.51 10.51 -3.11
C ARG A 4 6.06 9.79 -1.89
N HIS A 5 7.29 10.09 -1.51
CA HIS A 5 7.94 9.49 -0.35
C HIS A 5 7.24 9.83 0.97
N ASP A 6 6.59 10.99 1.04
CA ASP A 6 5.82 11.49 2.19
C ASP A 6 4.37 10.96 2.22
N SER A 7 3.99 10.10 1.27
CA SER A 7 2.68 9.46 1.28
C SER A 7 2.58 8.43 2.39
N VAL A 8 1.47 8.42 3.12
CA VAL A 8 1.20 7.44 4.19
C VAL A 8 0.96 6.06 3.56
N VAL A 9 1.59 5.03 4.12
CA VAL A 9 1.54 3.65 3.59
C VAL A 9 0.11 3.10 3.60
N ASP A 10 -0.65 3.28 4.69
CA ASP A 10 -2.03 2.80 4.76
C ASP A 10 -2.94 3.46 3.70
N ASP A 11 -2.86 4.79 3.55
CA ASP A 11 -3.61 5.51 2.52
C ASP A 11 -3.23 5.06 1.11
N LEU A 12 -1.94 4.82 0.87
CA LEU A 12 -1.45 4.31 -0.40
C LEU A 12 -2.02 2.93 -0.72
N MET A 13 -1.95 1.99 0.22
CA MET A 13 -2.48 0.63 0.02
C MET A 13 -4.01 0.63 -0.15
N ARG A 14 -4.74 1.53 0.52
CA ARG A 14 -6.19 1.68 0.38
C ARG A 14 -6.59 2.25 -0.98
N THR A 15 -5.88 3.28 -1.42
CA THR A 15 -6.20 3.99 -2.67
C THR A 15 -5.63 3.30 -3.90
N GLN A 16 -4.56 2.52 -3.74
CA GLN A 16 -3.86 1.80 -4.81
C GLN A 16 -3.51 0.36 -4.36
N PRO A 17 -4.50 -0.55 -4.25
CA PRO A 17 -4.27 -1.90 -3.71
C PRO A 17 -3.21 -2.72 -4.45
N ALA A 18 -2.95 -2.46 -5.73
CA ALA A 18 -1.91 -3.12 -6.49
C ALA A 18 -0.50 -2.90 -5.94
N THR A 19 -0.28 -1.77 -5.26
CA THR A 19 0.99 -1.48 -4.61
C THR A 19 1.30 -2.45 -3.46
N ILE A 20 0.28 -3.11 -2.87
CA ILE A 20 0.45 -4.10 -1.81
C ILE A 20 1.42 -5.19 -2.25
N ARG A 21 1.34 -5.62 -3.53
CA ARG A 21 2.26 -6.63 -4.06
C ARG A 21 3.71 -6.15 -4.02
N THR A 22 3.96 -4.89 -4.36
CA THR A 22 5.29 -4.27 -4.27
C THR A 22 5.84 -4.31 -2.84
N PHE A 23 5.05 -3.95 -1.82
CA PHE A 23 5.50 -4.06 -0.42
C PHE A 23 5.87 -5.50 -0.04
N LEU A 24 5.10 -6.49 -0.49
CA LEU A 24 5.39 -7.91 -0.24
C LEU A 24 6.66 -8.39 -0.97
N ASP A 25 6.87 -7.99 -2.22
CA ASP A 25 8.05 -8.37 -3.00
C ASP A 25 9.35 -7.79 -2.42
N PHE A 26 9.27 -6.58 -1.85
CA PHE A 26 10.37 -5.96 -1.10
C PHE A 26 10.48 -6.47 0.35
N ARG A 27 9.65 -7.45 0.75
CA ARG A 27 9.57 -8.01 2.11
C ARG A 27 9.35 -6.97 3.21
N MET A 28 8.68 -5.87 2.88
CA MET A 28 8.26 -4.88 3.86
C MET A 28 7.08 -5.44 4.64
N GLY A 29 7.27 -5.68 5.94
CA GLY A 29 6.26 -6.23 6.85
C GLY A 29 5.13 -5.25 7.21
N CYS A 30 5.01 -4.13 6.49
CA CYS A 30 4.05 -3.06 6.78
C CYS A 30 2.60 -3.48 6.47
N CYS A 31 2.39 -4.44 5.56
CA CYS A 31 1.06 -4.86 5.11
C CYS A 31 0.24 -5.45 6.28
N GLY A 32 -0.81 -4.74 6.71
CA GLY A 32 -1.73 -5.20 7.77
C GLY A 32 -1.26 -4.93 9.20
N CYS A 33 -0.14 -4.22 9.40
CA CYS A 33 0.27 -3.77 10.72
C CYS A 33 -0.50 -2.49 11.09
N PRO A 34 -1.14 -2.39 12.27
CA PRO A 34 -1.90 -1.19 12.67
C PRO A 34 -1.05 0.08 12.80
N ILE A 35 0.28 -0.06 12.84
CA ILE A 35 1.21 1.08 12.84
C ILE A 35 1.42 1.70 11.44
N ALA A 36 1.03 1.01 10.37
CA ALA A 36 1.23 1.47 8.99
C ALA A 36 0.49 2.79 8.67
N THR A 37 -0.53 3.14 9.46
CA THR A 37 -1.23 4.43 9.39
C THR A 37 -0.37 5.62 9.81
N PHE A 38 0.79 5.37 10.44
CA PHE A 38 1.72 6.40 10.90
C PHE A 38 3.02 6.46 10.11
N HIS A 39 3.29 5.48 9.23
CA HIS A 39 4.51 5.46 8.43
C HIS A 39 4.28 6.08 7.06
N THR A 40 5.18 6.98 6.68
CA THR A 40 5.33 7.37 5.27
C THR A 40 6.07 6.28 4.49
N VAL A 41 6.04 6.38 3.16
CA VAL A 41 6.87 5.52 2.30
C VAL A 41 8.36 5.66 2.67
N ASP A 42 8.82 6.86 3.03
CA ASP A 42 10.19 7.08 3.51
C ASP A 42 10.49 6.32 4.80
N ASP A 43 9.60 6.40 5.80
CA ASP A 43 9.78 5.70 7.07
C ASP A 43 9.84 4.19 6.87
N ALA A 44 8.95 3.65 6.01
CA ALA A 44 8.96 2.23 5.67
C ALA A 44 10.26 1.82 4.96
N CYS A 45 10.77 2.63 4.04
CA CYS A 45 12.04 2.36 3.37
C CYS A 45 13.21 2.36 4.37
N ARG A 46 13.23 3.32 5.31
CA ARG A 46 14.28 3.42 6.33
C ARG A 46 14.26 2.28 7.33
N GLU A 47 13.08 1.88 7.80
CA GLU A 47 12.91 0.78 8.77
C GLU A 47 13.30 -0.58 8.17
N HIS A 48 13.07 -0.75 6.87
CA HIS A 48 13.32 -2.00 6.16
C HIS A 48 14.64 -2.03 5.35
N ASP A 49 15.49 -1.01 5.47
CA ASP A 49 16.76 -0.87 4.74
C ASP A 49 16.58 -1.03 3.21
N VAL A 50 15.54 -0.40 2.67
CA VAL A 50 15.22 -0.41 1.23
C VAL A 50 15.57 0.92 0.61
N ASP A 51 16.16 0.87 -0.59
CA ASP A 51 16.36 2.06 -1.41
C ASP A 51 15.00 2.67 -1.82
N ARG A 52 14.74 3.86 -1.29
CA ARG A 52 13.51 4.61 -1.50
C ARG A 52 13.23 4.92 -2.97
N ASP A 53 14.26 5.27 -3.75
CA ASP A 53 14.06 5.67 -5.15
C ASP A 53 13.71 4.46 -6.00
N VAL A 54 14.36 3.32 -5.75
CA VAL A 54 14.01 2.02 -6.36
C VAL A 54 12.58 1.62 -5.99
N PHE A 55 12.21 1.76 -4.73
CA PHE A 55 10.87 1.42 -4.27
C PHE A 55 9.78 2.31 -4.88
N LEU A 56 10.01 3.62 -4.97
CA LEU A 56 9.08 4.56 -5.62
C LEU A 56 8.89 4.28 -7.12
N VAL A 57 9.91 3.80 -7.82
CA VAL A 57 9.78 3.35 -9.21
C VAL A 57 8.89 2.12 -9.28
N ALA A 58 9.17 1.09 -8.47
CA ALA A 58 8.38 -0.14 -8.45
C ALA A 58 6.89 0.10 -8.10
N LEU A 59 6.61 1.06 -7.19
CA LEU A 59 5.23 1.46 -6.87
C LEU A 59 4.51 2.08 -8.08
N ARG A 60 5.20 2.92 -8.86
CA ARG A 60 4.63 3.56 -10.04
C ARG A 60 4.40 2.56 -11.16
N ASP A 61 5.34 1.63 -11.35
CA ASP A 61 5.21 0.55 -12.34
C ASP A 61 4.02 -0.34 -12.01
N ALA A 62 3.85 -0.71 -10.73
CA ALA A 62 2.71 -1.50 -10.28
C ALA A 62 1.36 -0.80 -10.53
N MET A 63 1.29 0.54 -10.43
CA MET A 63 0.07 1.28 -10.78
C MET A 63 -0.19 1.31 -12.29
N ALA A 64 0.86 1.46 -13.10
CA ALA A 64 0.73 1.52 -14.56
C ALA A 64 0.19 0.20 -15.14
N ASP A 65 0.55 -0.94 -14.53
CA ASP A 65 0.05 -2.26 -14.93
C ASP A 65 -1.44 -2.47 -14.61
N GLN A 66 -2.03 -1.71 -13.67
CA GLN A 66 -3.45 -1.81 -13.31
C GLN A 66 -4.39 -1.06 -14.24
N ASP A 67 -3.89 -0.12 -15.03
CA ASP A 67 -4.67 0.55 -16.08
C ASP A 67 -4.94 -0.38 -17.28
N SER A 68 -4.40 -1.61 -17.25
CA SER A 68 -4.80 -2.71 -18.13
C SER A 68 -6.01 -3.45 -17.53
N PRO A 69 -7.18 -3.49 -18.18
CA PRO A 69 -8.39 -4.04 -17.60
C PRO A 69 -8.31 -5.57 -17.55
N GLY A 70 -7.89 -6.14 -16.43
CA GLY A 70 -7.86 -7.59 -16.29
C GLY A 70 -7.18 -8.18 -15.05
N ALA A 71 -7.62 -7.82 -13.83
CA ALA A 71 -7.53 -8.72 -12.68
C ALA A 71 -8.43 -8.24 -11.52
N SER A 72 -9.57 -8.89 -11.36
CA SER A 72 -10.15 -9.39 -10.08
C SER A 72 -9.40 -9.04 -8.78
N GLU A 73 -10.01 -8.66 -7.64
CA GLU A 73 -11.31 -9.03 -7.07
C GLU A 73 -11.52 -8.29 -5.71
N SER A 74 -12.79 -8.14 -5.32
CA SER A 74 -13.30 -8.18 -3.92
C SER A 74 -12.86 -7.11 -2.90
N HIS A 75 -13.51 -5.95 -2.92
CA HIS A 75 -13.69 -5.11 -1.73
C HIS A 75 -14.98 -5.55 -1.01
N GLU A 76 -14.86 -6.41 0.01
CA GLU A 76 -15.97 -6.58 0.97
C GLU A 76 -16.18 -5.27 1.73
N PRO A 77 -17.41 -4.72 1.81
CA PRO A 77 -17.66 -3.53 2.61
C PRO A 77 -17.64 -3.90 4.10
N ALA A 78 -16.94 -3.04 4.86
CA ALA A 78 -16.87 -2.97 6.31
C ALA A 78 -18.06 -3.63 7.04
N SER A 79 -17.75 -4.61 7.89
CA SER A 79 -18.66 -5.15 8.89
C SER A 79 -19.11 -4.01 9.83
N ALA A 80 -20.30 -3.48 9.61
CA ALA A 80 -21.05 -2.76 10.62
C ALA A 80 -21.62 -3.80 11.58
N SER A 81 -20.91 -4.04 12.69
CA SER A 81 -21.45 -4.83 13.80
C SER A 81 -22.57 -4.03 14.47
N ALA A 82 -23.81 -4.35 14.13
CA ALA A 82 -24.97 -3.98 14.92
C ALA A 82 -24.91 -4.74 16.27
N THR A 83 -24.73 -4.01 17.37
CA THR A 83 -24.97 -4.53 18.72
C THR A 83 -26.24 -3.87 19.25
N ASN A 84 -27.19 -4.72 19.65
CA ASN A 84 -28.54 -4.44 20.12
C ASN A 84 -28.60 -3.56 21.39
N ALA A 85 -29.66 -2.73 21.46
CA ALA A 85 -30.51 -2.56 22.64
C ALA A 85 -31.89 -2.02 22.20
#